data_AF-B5LX14-F1
#
_entry.id   AF-B5LX14-F1
#
_cell.length_a   1.000
_cell.length_b   1.000
_cell.length_c   1.000
_cell.angle_alpha   90.00
_cell.angle_beta   90.00
_cell.angle_gamma   90.00
#
_symmetry.space_group_name_H-M   'P 1'
#
loop_
_entity.id
_entity.type
_entity.pdbx_description
1 polymer ?
#
loop_
_entity_poly.entity_id
_entity_poly.type
_entity_poly.pdbx_seq_one_letter_code
_entity_poly.pdbx_strand_id
1 'polypeptide(L)'
;DPIDTTQLLEITEIENPNYVLQAIQLAAAFQDALVPTETEFGEAIRFSMPKGLEVAKTIQPKGAVVAYTDQTLSQSNNQVSVMIDRVISVLKSVMGVALSGSIITQLTAAITDTFTNLNTQKDSAWVFWGKETSHQTNYTYNVLFA
;
A
#
# COMPACT_ATOMS: atom_id res chain seq x y z
N ASP A 1 22.31 3.44 10.65
CA ASP A 1 20.96 2.87 10.45
C ASP A 1 19.94 3.97 10.57
N PRO A 2 19.01 4.12 9.61
CA PRO A 2 17.95 5.11 9.75
C PRO A 2 17.10 4.76 10.98
N ILE A 3 16.81 5.77 11.79
CA ILE A 3 16.12 5.67 13.08
C ILE A 3 14.62 5.37 12.90
N ASP A 4 14.11 5.42 11.67
CA ASP A 4 12.73 5.09 11.32
C ASP A 4 12.74 4.08 10.17
N THR A 5 12.40 2.82 10.46
CA THR A 5 12.14 1.82 9.43
C THR A 5 10.64 1.81 9.21
N THR A 6 10.16 2.66 8.28
CA THR A 6 8.76 2.66 7.91
C THR A 6 8.42 1.30 7.29
N GLN A 7 7.25 0.77 7.65
CA GLN A 7 6.76 -0.50 7.11
C GLN A 7 5.86 -0.27 5.90
N LEU A 8 6.00 0.91 5.28
CA LEU A 8 5.29 1.40 4.12
C LEU A 8 6.32 1.65 3.01
N LEU A 9 6.09 1.11 1.81
CA LEU A 9 6.82 1.55 0.63
C LEU A 9 6.29 2.92 0.21
N GLU A 10 7.09 3.97 0.40
CA GLU A 10 6.74 5.34 0.06
C GLU A 10 7.07 5.64 -1.40
N ILE A 11 6.05 5.99 -2.18
CA ILE A 11 6.15 6.40 -3.59
C ILE A 11 5.65 7.83 -3.68
N THR A 12 6.57 8.76 -3.92
CA THR A 12 6.30 10.21 -3.91
C THR A 12 6.40 10.78 -5.32
N GLU A 13 5.30 11.33 -5.83
CA GLU A 13 5.21 12.01 -7.12
C GLU A 13 4.86 13.49 -6.92
N ILE A 14 5.90 14.30 -6.71
CA ILE A 14 5.76 15.71 -6.33
C ILE A 14 6.53 16.59 -7.32
N GLU A 15 5.83 17.57 -7.91
CA GLU A 15 6.45 18.56 -8.80
C GLU A 15 7.25 19.63 -8.05
N ASN A 16 6.79 20.03 -6.85
CA ASN A 16 7.43 21.06 -6.04
C ASN A 16 8.08 20.44 -4.78
N PRO A 17 9.43 20.36 -4.71
CA PRO A 17 10.15 19.71 -3.63
C PRO A 17 9.81 20.21 -2.21
N ASN A 18 9.26 21.42 -2.08
CA ASN A 18 8.83 21.96 -0.78
C ASN A 18 7.72 21.12 -0.12
N TYR A 19 7.05 20.23 -0.85
CA TYR A 19 6.03 19.32 -0.32
C TYR A 19 6.56 17.94 0.08
N VAL A 20 7.84 17.64 -0.17
CA VAL A 20 8.42 16.33 0.19
C VAL A 20 8.34 16.06 1.70
N LEU A 21 8.61 17.08 2.53
CA LEU A 21 8.48 16.94 3.98
C LEU A 21 7.05 16.61 4.41
N GLN A 22 6.05 17.19 3.72
CA GLN A 22 4.65 16.90 3.98
C GLN A 22 4.31 15.44 3.62
N ALA A 23 4.82 14.92 2.50
CA ALA A 23 4.65 13.52 2.13
C ALA A 23 5.25 12.56 3.17
N ILE A 24 6.47 12.82 3.62
CA ILE A 24 7.13 12.02 4.67
C ILE A 24 6.32 12.07 5.98
N GLN A 25 5.82 13.24 6.37
CA GLN A 25 5.00 13.39 7.59
C GLN A 25 3.68 12.63 7.49
N LEU A 26 3.05 12.59 6.31
CA LEU A 26 1.85 11.80 6.08
C LEU A 26 2.14 10.29 6.17
N ALA A 27 3.26 9.83 5.59
CA ALA A 27 3.67 8.44 5.70
C ALA A 27 3.95 8.03 7.15
N ALA A 28 4.69 8.86 7.88
CA ALA A 28 4.95 8.66 9.31
C ALA A 28 3.66 8.60 10.13
N ALA A 29 2.67 9.45 9.83
CA ALA A 29 1.37 9.39 10.51
C ALA A 29 0.62 8.09 10.20
N PHE A 30 0.57 7.66 8.93
CA PHE A 30 -0.13 6.44 8.52
C PHE A 30 0.58 5.15 8.90
N GLN A 31 1.82 5.19 9.41
CA GLN A 31 2.45 4.07 10.08
C GLN A 31 1.60 3.58 11.28
N ASP A 32 0.93 4.49 12.00
CA ASP A 32 0.02 4.16 13.12
C ASP A 32 -1.29 3.49 12.66
N ALA A 33 -1.54 3.42 11.35
CA ALA A 33 -2.68 2.73 10.77
C ALA A 33 -2.39 1.25 10.43
N LEU A 34 -1.16 0.81 10.65
CA LEU A 34 -0.78 -0.58 10.49
C LEU A 34 -1.27 -1.42 11.68
N VAL A 35 -1.82 -2.59 11.37
CA VAL A 35 -2.34 -3.54 12.36
C VAL A 35 -1.84 -4.95 12.06
N PRO A 36 -1.68 -5.81 13.08
CA PRO A 36 -1.38 -7.22 12.85
C PRO A 36 -2.54 -7.90 12.09
N THR A 37 -2.21 -8.88 11.27
CA THR A 37 -3.19 -9.79 10.67
C THR A 37 -3.73 -10.79 11.69
N GLU A 38 -4.85 -11.44 11.35
CA GLU A 38 -5.39 -12.52 12.16
C GLU A 38 -4.42 -13.71 12.21
N THR A 39 -4.47 -14.49 13.29
CA THR A 39 -3.59 -15.65 13.52
C THR A 39 -3.74 -16.72 12.43
N GLU A 40 -4.90 -16.80 11.79
CA GLU A 40 -5.13 -17.70 10.67
C GLU A 40 -4.31 -17.33 9.43
N PHE A 41 -4.04 -16.03 9.23
CA PHE A 41 -3.23 -15.51 8.14
C PHE A 41 -1.73 -15.76 8.36
N GLY A 42 -1.26 -15.56 9.59
CA GLY A 42 0.15 -15.58 9.98
C GLY A 42 0.57 -14.30 10.70
N GLU A 43 1.80 -14.24 11.18
CA GLU A 43 2.38 -13.04 11.83
C GLU A 43 2.79 -12.02 10.76
N ALA A 44 1.84 -11.22 10.29
CA ALA A 44 2.06 -10.17 9.30
C ALA A 44 1.42 -8.85 9.75
N ILE A 45 1.82 -7.75 9.11
CA ILE A 45 1.31 -6.41 9.39
C ILE A 45 0.72 -5.83 8.11
N ARG A 46 -0.46 -5.21 8.21
CA ARG A 46 -1.13 -4.55 7.07
C ARG A 46 -1.73 -3.20 7.44
N PHE A 47 -1.86 -2.32 6.45
CA PHE A 47 -2.69 -1.13 6.58
C PHE A 47 -4.16 -1.52 6.82
N SER A 48 -4.78 -0.88 7.81
CA SER A 48 -6.20 -1.05 8.13
C SER A 48 -6.97 0.20 7.73
N MET A 49 -7.95 0.04 6.85
CA MET A 49 -8.83 1.14 6.46
C MET A 49 -9.57 1.77 7.64
N PRO A 50 -10.22 1.01 8.55
CA PRO A 50 -10.81 1.56 9.77
C PRO A 50 -9.80 2.35 10.63
N LYS A 51 -8.59 1.80 10.84
CA LYS A 51 -7.56 2.47 11.64
C LYS A 51 -7.03 3.73 10.93
N GLY A 52 -6.85 3.67 9.61
CA GLY A 52 -6.47 4.80 8.78
C GLY A 52 -7.47 5.95 8.87
N LEU A 53 -8.77 5.67 8.95
CA LEU A 53 -9.80 6.70 9.18
C LEU A 53 -9.72 7.34 10.57
N GLU A 54 -9.27 6.60 11.59
CA GLU A 54 -9.00 7.16 12.92
C GLU A 54 -7.77 8.07 12.90
N VAL A 55 -6.67 7.58 12.33
CA VAL A 55 -5.41 8.33 12.18
C VAL A 55 -5.63 9.60 11.34
N ALA A 56 -6.39 9.53 10.25
CA ALA A 56 -6.67 10.70 9.41
C ALA A 56 -7.33 11.86 10.18
N LYS A 57 -8.06 11.59 11.27
CA LYS A 57 -8.68 12.63 12.11
C LYS A 57 -7.67 13.34 13.02
N THR A 58 -6.53 12.73 13.28
CA THR A 58 -5.50 13.28 14.18
C THR A 58 -4.43 14.08 13.43
N ILE A 59 -4.26 13.84 12.12
CA ILE A 59 -3.27 14.51 11.28
C ILE A 59 -3.47 16.04 11.27
N GLN A 60 -2.36 16.76 11.41
CA GLN A 60 -2.27 18.22 11.26
C GLN A 60 -1.27 18.58 10.16
N PRO A 61 -1.54 19.61 9.33
CA PRO A 61 -2.79 20.37 9.27
C PRO A 61 -4.00 19.49 8.85
N LYS A 62 -5.21 19.88 9.27
CA LYS A 62 -6.43 19.09 9.00
C LYS A 62 -6.60 18.84 7.50
N GLY A 63 -6.62 17.56 7.13
CA GLY A 63 -7.04 17.10 5.81
C GLY A 63 -8.50 16.64 5.80
N ALA A 64 -8.92 16.09 4.67
CA ALA A 64 -10.20 15.41 4.51
C ALA A 64 -9.98 14.04 3.84
N VAL A 65 -10.71 13.02 4.29
CA VAL A 65 -10.76 11.75 3.59
C VAL A 65 -11.70 11.91 2.39
N VAL A 66 -11.13 11.84 1.18
CA VAL A 66 -11.89 12.04 -0.07
C VAL A 66 -12.63 10.77 -0.48
N ALA A 67 -11.96 9.62 -0.39
CA ALA A 67 -12.50 8.31 -0.73
C ALA A 67 -11.77 7.23 0.06
N TYR A 68 -12.39 6.05 0.18
CA TYR A 68 -11.82 4.89 0.85
C TYR A 68 -12.39 3.60 0.24
N THR A 69 -11.64 2.51 0.27
CA THR A 69 -12.11 1.19 -0.19
C THR A 69 -11.57 0.10 0.71
N ASP A 70 -12.38 -0.91 1.00
CA ASP A 70 -11.98 -2.16 1.64
C ASP A 70 -12.75 -3.30 0.95
N GLN A 71 -12.05 -4.10 0.15
CA GLN A 71 -12.69 -5.11 -0.68
C GLN A 71 -11.77 -6.29 -0.97
N THR A 72 -12.39 -7.45 -1.16
CA THR A 72 -11.69 -8.67 -1.56
C THR A 72 -11.73 -8.81 -3.07
N LEU A 73 -10.56 -9.00 -3.68
CA LEU A 73 -10.41 -9.36 -5.08
C LEU A 73 -9.95 -10.81 -5.19
N SER A 74 -10.57 -11.57 -6.08
CA SER A 74 -10.23 -12.97 -6.32
C SER A 74 -10.17 -13.29 -7.81
N GLN A 75 -9.33 -14.25 -8.15
CA GLN A 75 -9.26 -14.85 -9.48
C GLN A 75 -8.93 -16.34 -9.36
N SER A 76 -9.30 -17.12 -10.37
CA SER A 76 -8.97 -18.55 -10.46
C SER A 76 -8.41 -18.84 -11.84
N ASN A 77 -7.30 -19.59 -11.89
CA ASN A 77 -6.66 -20.11 -13.11
C ASN A 77 -6.41 -19.05 -14.19
N ASN A 78 -6.00 -17.85 -13.77
CA ASN A 78 -5.70 -16.70 -14.62
C ASN A 78 -4.25 -16.27 -14.49
N GLN A 79 -3.76 -15.50 -15.46
CA GLN A 79 -2.45 -14.86 -15.39
C GLN A 79 -2.40 -13.83 -14.25
N VAL A 80 -1.21 -13.60 -13.70
CA VAL A 80 -0.99 -12.59 -12.64
C VAL A 80 -1.34 -11.17 -13.12
N SER A 81 -1.11 -10.88 -14.40
CA SER A 81 -1.49 -9.61 -15.05
C SER A 81 -2.97 -9.28 -14.86
N VAL A 82 -3.87 -10.27 -14.88
CA VAL A 82 -5.30 -10.05 -14.66
C VAL A 82 -5.59 -9.54 -13.25
N MET A 83 -4.85 -10.00 -12.23
CA MET A 83 -4.99 -9.49 -10.86
C MET A 83 -4.42 -8.08 -10.74
N ILE A 84 -3.27 -7.83 -11.36
CA ILE A 84 -2.65 -6.50 -11.42
C ILE A 84 -3.64 -5.49 -12.00
N ASP A 85 -4.26 -5.80 -13.14
CA ASP A 85 -5.26 -4.93 -13.78
C ASP A 85 -6.48 -4.67 -12.89
N ARG A 86 -6.97 -5.70 -12.18
CA ARG A 86 -8.08 -5.58 -11.23
C ARG A 86 -7.74 -4.64 -10.08
N VAL A 87 -6.56 -4.80 -9.47
CA VAL A 87 -6.10 -3.93 -8.38
C VAL A 87 -5.93 -2.49 -8.86
N ILE A 88 -5.30 -2.29 -10.03
CA ILE A 88 -5.13 -0.95 -10.62
C ILE A 88 -6.49 -0.29 -10.90
N SER A 89 -7.47 -1.03 -11.43
CA SER A 89 -8.81 -0.50 -11.72
C SER A 89 -9.48 0.06 -10.46
N VAL A 90 -9.27 -0.60 -9.33
CA VAL A 90 -9.84 -0.21 -8.03
C VAL A 90 -9.15 1.05 -7.53
N LEU A 91 -7.82 1.07 -7.54
CA LEU A 91 -7.05 2.21 -7.06
C LEU A 91 -7.35 3.46 -7.90
N LYS A 92 -7.50 3.32 -9.22
CA LYS A 92 -7.99 4.39 -10.10
C LYS A 92 -9.37 4.91 -9.69
N SER A 93 -10.29 4.02 -9.29
CA SER A 93 -11.61 4.43 -8.80
C SER A 93 -11.54 5.23 -7.51
N VAL A 94 -10.61 4.89 -6.60
CA VAL A 94 -10.42 5.62 -5.33
C VAL A 94 -9.76 6.98 -5.57
N MET A 95 -8.77 7.03 -6.45
CA MET A 95 -8.02 8.25 -6.73
C MET A 95 -8.78 9.24 -7.64
N GLY A 96 -9.80 8.77 -8.37
CA GLY A 96 -10.62 9.60 -9.25
C GLY A 96 -10.02 9.83 -10.63
N VAL A 97 -10.77 10.52 -11.49
CA VAL A 97 -10.53 10.60 -12.95
C VAL A 97 -9.36 11.54 -13.35
N ALA A 98 -8.78 12.30 -12.41
CA ALA A 98 -7.81 13.36 -12.71
C ALA A 98 -6.36 13.03 -12.28
N LEU A 99 -5.88 11.81 -12.52
CA LEU A 99 -4.47 11.47 -12.32
C LEU A 99 -3.63 11.78 -13.57
N SER A 100 -2.46 12.37 -13.36
CA SER A 100 -1.47 12.54 -14.43
C SER A 100 -0.99 11.18 -14.95
N GLY A 101 -0.50 11.13 -16.19
CA GLY A 101 0.06 9.90 -16.77
C GLY A 101 1.27 9.36 -16.00
N SER A 102 2.03 10.24 -15.32
CA SER A 102 3.19 9.85 -14.52
C SER A 102 2.79 9.07 -13.27
N ILE A 103 1.76 9.52 -12.54
CA ILE A 103 1.20 8.78 -11.39
C ILE A 103 0.68 7.41 -11.83
N ILE A 104 -0.01 7.32 -12.97
CA ILE A 104 -0.50 6.03 -13.47
C ILE A 104 0.65 5.05 -13.77
N THR A 105 1.78 5.56 -14.26
CA THR A 105 2.96 4.74 -14.55
C THR A 105 3.57 4.20 -13.26
N GLN A 106 3.75 5.05 -12.25
CA GLN A 106 4.28 4.63 -10.94
C GLN A 106 3.33 3.68 -10.20
N LEU A 107 2.03 3.97 -10.23
CA LEU A 107 1.00 3.07 -9.70
C LEU A 107 1.08 1.69 -10.36
N THR A 108 1.20 1.65 -11.69
CA THR A 108 1.28 0.38 -12.43
C THR A 108 2.55 -0.39 -12.05
N ALA A 109 3.69 0.27 -11.94
CA ALA A 109 4.95 -0.34 -11.51
C ALA A 109 4.86 -0.91 -10.09
N ALA A 110 4.38 -0.10 -9.14
CA ALA A 110 4.24 -0.50 -7.74
C ALA A 110 3.31 -1.70 -7.53
N ILE A 111 2.16 -1.71 -8.23
CA ILE A 111 1.24 -2.85 -8.17
C ILE A 111 1.82 -4.07 -8.89
N THR A 112 2.57 -3.88 -9.98
CA THR A 112 3.29 -5.00 -10.62
C THR A 112 4.31 -5.62 -9.67
N ASP A 113 5.06 -4.80 -8.94
CA ASP A 113 6.05 -5.21 -7.94
C ASP A 113 5.44 -5.79 -6.66
N THR A 114 4.15 -5.60 -6.44
CA THR A 114 3.41 -6.25 -5.34
C THR A 114 3.19 -7.74 -5.63
N PHE A 115 3.03 -8.14 -6.90
CA PHE A 115 2.75 -9.54 -7.29
C PHE A 115 3.90 -10.24 -7.98
N THR A 116 4.80 -9.47 -8.57
CA THR A 116 6.04 -9.91 -9.24
C THR A 116 7.20 -9.24 -8.53
N ASN A 117 8.45 -9.34 -8.98
CA ASN A 117 9.47 -8.52 -8.33
C ASN A 117 9.95 -9.07 -6.96
N LEU A 118 9.27 -10.07 -6.38
CA LEU A 118 9.31 -10.34 -4.93
C LEU A 118 10.64 -10.88 -4.42
N ASN A 119 11.44 -11.55 -5.27
CA ASN A 119 12.72 -12.12 -4.82
C ASN A 119 13.71 -11.06 -4.31
N THR A 120 13.69 -9.86 -4.91
CA THR A 120 14.55 -8.74 -4.46
C THR A 120 13.93 -7.93 -3.32
N GLN A 121 12.66 -8.18 -2.98
CA GLN A 121 11.89 -7.39 -2.01
C GLN A 121 11.46 -8.20 -0.78
N LYS A 122 11.71 -9.50 -0.75
CA LYS A 122 11.25 -10.42 0.28
C LYS A 122 11.71 -10.07 1.71
N ASP A 123 12.81 -9.33 1.84
CA ASP A 123 13.41 -8.90 3.11
C ASP A 123 13.18 -7.39 3.36
N SER A 124 12.36 -6.73 2.53
CA SER A 124 12.03 -5.31 2.67
C SER A 124 11.02 -5.08 3.80
N ALA A 125 11.10 -3.92 4.45
CA ALA A 125 10.28 -3.59 5.63
C ALA A 125 8.76 -3.51 5.38
N TRP A 126 8.34 -3.41 4.12
CA TRP A 126 6.94 -3.31 3.71
C TRP A 126 6.31 -4.63 3.28
N VAL A 127 7.07 -5.73 3.24
CA VAL A 127 6.60 -7.08 2.89
C VAL A 127 6.65 -7.97 4.12
N PHE A 128 5.54 -8.63 4.45
CA PHE A 128 5.47 -9.56 5.58
C PHE A 128 4.91 -10.90 5.13
N TRP A 129 5.69 -11.95 5.37
CA TRP A 129 5.30 -13.32 5.04
C TRP A 129 4.47 -13.92 6.18
N GLY A 130 3.26 -14.36 5.87
CA GLY A 130 2.37 -15.05 6.78
C GLY A 130 2.58 -16.56 6.73
N LYS A 131 1.48 -17.31 6.84
CA LYS A 131 1.52 -18.78 6.71
C LYS A 131 1.91 -19.21 5.30
N GLU A 132 2.75 -20.23 5.26
CA GLU A 132 3.16 -20.93 4.05
C GLU A 132 2.78 -22.41 4.20
N THR A 133 2.12 -22.94 3.16
CA THR A 133 1.73 -24.35 3.05
C THR A 133 2.20 -24.90 1.71
N SER A 134 2.03 -26.20 1.47
CA SER A 134 2.35 -26.82 0.18
C SER A 134 1.53 -26.30 -1.00
N HIS A 135 0.45 -25.54 -0.76
CA HIS A 135 -0.49 -25.11 -1.81
C HIS A 135 -0.79 -23.60 -1.80
N GLN A 136 -0.32 -22.88 -0.79
CA GLN A 136 -0.66 -21.47 -0.60
C GLN A 136 0.40 -20.75 0.24
N THR A 137 0.70 -19.52 -0.16
CA THR A 137 1.54 -18.58 0.57
C THR A 137 0.73 -17.32 0.86
N ASN A 138 0.68 -16.93 2.13
CA ASN A 138 0.07 -15.68 2.56
C ASN A 138 1.17 -14.62 2.72
N TYR A 139 0.93 -13.40 2.24
CA TYR A 139 1.81 -12.27 2.52
C TYR A 139 1.01 -10.97 2.49
N THR A 140 1.46 -9.98 3.26
CA THR A 140 0.99 -8.60 3.16
C THR A 140 2.04 -7.74 2.50
N TYR A 141 1.60 -6.67 1.86
CA TYR A 141 2.44 -5.70 1.19
C TYR A 141 1.83 -4.32 1.44
N ASN A 142 2.60 -3.37 1.96
CA ASN A 142 2.10 -2.03 2.28
C ASN A 142 2.78 -0.97 1.40
N VAL A 143 1.98 -0.21 0.64
CA VAL A 143 2.43 0.89 -0.23
C VAL A 143 1.68 2.16 0.14
N LEU A 144 2.37 3.29 0.11
CA LEU A 144 1.78 4.62 0.25
C LEU A 144 2.20 5.49 -0.94
N PHE A 145 1.21 6.16 -1.55
CA PHE A 145 1.41 7.13 -2.62
C PHE A 145 1.19 8.54 -2.08
N ALA A 146 2.12 9.46 -2.36
CA ALA A 146 2.06 10.86 -1.94
C ALA A 146 2.36 11.83 -3.09
#